data_AF-A0A9P6BE37-F1
#
_entry.id   AF-A0A9P6BE37-F1
#
_cell.length_a   1.000
_cell.length_b   1.000
_cell.length_c   1.000
_cell.angle_alpha   90.00
_cell.angle_beta   90.00
_cell.angle_gamma   90.00
#
_symmetry.space_group_name_H-M   'P 1'
#
loop_
_entity.id
_entity.type
_entity.pdbx_description
1 polymer ?
#
loop_
_entity_poly.entity_id
_entity_poly.type
_entity_poly.pdbx_seq_one_letter_code
_entity_poly.pdbx_strand_id
1 'polypeptide(L)'
;MPSLFARILKLDRFEPDRIVTSNIVHPRTLVFIRAFEFFYVLAATISVWATTDSAVDYFKYFTHLSYFGLMAYLFASVIWGILYLRQPESERAHWIKNGSSWWGYLHWLLYSTVVTYSAFVPIVFWVFLARDIGSWTPLDFYQNISEHAMDGVFGTIVELVFNRHYLEPMHSLVVAIVMTFYMLLTFVIYAIYGDW
;
A
#
# COMPACT_ATOMS: atom_id res chain seq x y z
N MET A 1 16.15 -11.86 -23.90
CA MET A 1 15.06 -10.93 -24.29
C MET A 1 13.90 -11.11 -23.31
N PRO A 2 13.21 -10.04 -22.88
CA PRO A 2 12.05 -10.18 -21.99
C PRO A 2 10.95 -11.00 -22.67
N SER A 3 10.22 -11.82 -21.91
CA SER A 3 9.08 -12.59 -22.42
C SER A 3 7.95 -11.67 -22.87
N LEU A 4 7.06 -12.17 -23.74
CA LEU A 4 5.86 -11.42 -24.18
C LEU A 4 5.04 -10.94 -22.97
N PHE A 5 4.89 -11.81 -21.96
CA PHE A 5 4.22 -11.49 -20.71
C PHE A 5 4.86 -10.29 -19.98
N ALA A 6 6.19 -10.29 -19.84
CA ALA A 6 6.91 -9.19 -19.20
C ALA A 6 6.71 -7.86 -19.94
N ARG A 7 6.60 -7.87 -21.28
CA ARG A 7 6.35 -6.66 -22.08
C ARG A 7 4.91 -6.16 -21.96
N ILE A 8 3.92 -7.06 -21.97
CA ILE A 8 2.50 -6.71 -21.81
C ILE A 8 2.28 -6.03 -20.46
N LEU A 9 2.88 -6.59 -19.41
CA LEU A 9 2.84 -6.03 -18.07
C LEU A 9 3.88 -4.92 -17.83
N LYS A 10 4.64 -4.51 -18.86
CA LYS A 10 5.68 -3.48 -18.80
C LYS A 10 6.71 -3.67 -17.67
N LEU A 11 6.96 -4.92 -17.29
CA LEU A 11 7.91 -5.32 -16.26
C LEU A 11 9.36 -5.13 -16.70
N ASP A 12 9.59 -5.02 -18.01
CA ASP A 12 10.90 -4.72 -18.61
C ASP A 12 11.41 -3.29 -18.34
N ARG A 13 10.55 -2.41 -17.80
CA ARG A 13 10.87 -1.01 -17.47
C ARG A 13 11.14 -0.77 -15.98
N PHE A 14 11.48 -1.82 -15.24
CA PHE A 14 11.69 -1.73 -13.81
C PHE A 14 12.92 -0.88 -13.46
N GLU A 15 12.70 0.23 -12.75
CA GLU A 15 13.73 1.19 -12.35
C GLU A 15 13.87 1.23 -10.81
N PRO A 16 14.73 0.39 -10.22
CA PRO A 16 14.76 0.15 -8.78
C PRO A 16 15.21 1.35 -7.94
N ASP A 17 16.05 2.22 -8.48
CA ASP A 17 16.49 3.43 -7.77
C ASP A 17 15.31 4.36 -7.51
N ARG A 18 14.34 4.42 -8.42
CA ARG A 18 13.20 5.33 -8.29
C ARG A 18 12.26 4.97 -7.15
N ILE A 19 12.25 3.70 -6.74
CA ILE A 19 11.43 3.20 -5.65
C ILE A 19 11.90 3.75 -4.30
N VAL A 20 13.20 3.96 -4.16
CA VAL A 20 13.87 4.31 -2.89
C VAL A 20 14.40 5.74 -2.87
N THR A 21 14.13 6.54 -3.91
CA THR A 21 14.60 7.92 -4.04
C THR A 21 13.46 8.90 -4.28
N SER A 22 13.73 10.19 -4.05
CA SER A 22 12.76 11.29 -4.16
C SER A 22 13.28 12.37 -5.13
N ASN A 23 12.36 13.10 -5.76
CA ASN A 23 12.68 14.32 -6.52
C ASN A 23 12.79 15.56 -5.62
N ILE A 24 12.24 15.50 -4.40
CA ILE A 24 12.07 16.65 -3.49
C ILE A 24 13.05 16.57 -2.32
N VAL A 25 13.20 15.39 -1.73
CA VAL A 25 14.00 15.18 -0.52
C VAL A 25 15.16 14.21 -0.75
N HIS A 26 16.14 14.22 0.15
CA HIS A 26 17.22 13.24 0.10
C HIS A 26 16.67 11.81 0.41
N PRO A 27 17.22 10.73 -0.17
CA PRO A 27 16.75 9.35 0.10
C PRO A 27 16.70 8.98 1.58
N ARG A 28 17.63 9.52 2.40
CA ARG A 28 17.58 9.38 3.87
C ARG A 28 16.29 9.93 4.46
N THR A 29 15.89 11.14 4.07
CA THR A 29 14.65 11.78 4.53
C THR A 29 13.43 10.98 4.12
N LEU A 30 13.39 10.49 2.87
CA LEU A 30 12.30 9.63 2.39
C LEU A 30 12.15 8.36 3.24
N VAL A 31 13.26 7.70 3.59
CA VAL A 31 13.24 6.53 4.48
C VAL A 31 12.71 6.86 5.87
N PHE A 32 13.08 8.00 6.44
CA PHE A 32 12.56 8.43 7.74
C PHE A 32 11.06 8.71 7.70
N ILE A 33 10.56 9.38 6.65
CA ILE A 33 9.13 9.61 6.45
C ILE A 33 8.38 8.28 6.41
N ARG A 34 8.81 7.36 5.53
CA ARG A 34 8.18 6.04 5.40
C ARG A 34 8.26 5.20 6.68
N ALA A 35 9.34 5.31 7.44
CA ALA A 35 9.49 4.60 8.71
C ALA A 35 8.50 5.14 9.75
N PHE A 36 8.34 6.47 9.84
CA PHE A 36 7.35 7.09 10.70
C PHE A 36 5.93 6.64 10.34
N GLU A 37 5.58 6.67 9.05
CA GLU A 37 4.30 6.21 8.54
C GLU A 37 4.08 4.72 8.83
N PHE A 38 5.09 3.89 8.59
CA PHE A 38 5.04 2.46 8.88
C PHE A 38 4.68 2.20 10.34
N PHE A 39 5.34 2.88 11.29
CA PHE A 39 5.06 2.68 12.71
C PHE A 39 3.65 3.17 13.09
N TYR A 40 3.17 4.26 12.49
CA TYR A 40 1.79 4.70 12.70
C TYR A 40 0.79 3.67 12.18
N VAL A 41 0.94 3.26 10.91
CA VAL A 41 0.03 2.30 10.25
C VAL A 41 0.06 0.96 10.98
N LEU A 42 1.24 0.52 11.46
CA LEU A 42 1.38 -0.67 12.28
C LEU A 42 0.61 -0.55 13.60
N ALA A 43 0.72 0.58 14.30
CA ALA A 43 0.00 0.81 15.55
C ALA A 43 -1.52 0.82 15.34
N ALA A 44 -1.99 1.50 14.29
CA ALA A 44 -3.40 1.52 13.91
C ALA A 44 -3.89 0.10 13.55
N THR A 45 -3.15 -0.64 12.72
CA THR A 45 -3.47 -2.03 12.35
C THR A 45 -3.57 -2.93 13.59
N ILE A 46 -2.61 -2.83 14.52
CA ILE A 46 -2.64 -3.58 15.79
C ILE A 46 -3.87 -3.19 16.62
N SER A 47 -4.22 -1.90 16.68
CA SER A 47 -5.38 -1.44 17.43
C SER A 47 -6.69 -2.04 16.91
N VAL A 48 -6.85 -2.17 15.59
CA VAL A 48 -8.04 -2.74 14.95
C VAL A 48 -8.09 -4.25 15.15
N TRP A 49 -6.94 -4.92 14.98
CA TRP A 49 -6.82 -6.35 15.28
C TRP A 49 -7.17 -6.68 16.73
N ALA A 50 -6.80 -5.83 17.69
CA ALA A 50 -7.11 -6.03 19.09
C ALA A 50 -8.62 -5.98 19.41
N THR A 51 -9.43 -5.40 18.54
CA THR A 51 -10.89 -5.30 18.68
C THR A 51 -11.65 -6.14 17.64
N THR A 52 -10.95 -6.92 16.82
CA THR A 52 -11.57 -7.77 15.80
C THR A 52 -11.61 -9.23 16.29
N ASP A 53 -12.76 -9.88 16.13
CA ASP A 53 -12.98 -11.24 16.66
C ASP A 53 -12.16 -12.32 15.96
N SER A 54 -11.86 -12.14 14.67
CA SER A 54 -11.11 -13.12 13.88
C SER A 54 -10.38 -12.49 12.68
N ALA A 55 -9.42 -13.22 12.12
CA ALA A 55 -8.79 -12.82 10.86
C ALA A 55 -9.80 -12.74 9.70
N VAL A 56 -10.85 -13.56 9.71
CA VAL A 56 -11.91 -13.50 8.68
C VAL A 56 -12.69 -12.20 8.80
N ASP A 57 -13.04 -11.79 10.03
CA ASP A 57 -13.73 -10.53 10.29
C ASP A 57 -12.89 -9.30 9.96
N TYR A 58 -11.57 -9.42 10.03
CA TYR A 58 -10.66 -8.37 9.57
C TYR A 58 -10.60 -8.32 8.03
N PHE A 59 -10.29 -9.43 7.37
CA PHE A 59 -10.03 -9.42 5.92
C PHE A 59 -11.29 -9.37 5.04
N LYS A 60 -12.50 -9.55 5.61
CA LYS A 60 -13.77 -9.36 4.88
C LYS A 60 -14.05 -7.91 4.50
N TYR A 61 -13.40 -6.93 5.15
CA TYR A 61 -13.54 -5.53 4.79
C TYR A 61 -12.37 -5.05 3.92
N PHE A 62 -12.72 -4.42 2.80
CA PHE A 62 -11.72 -4.00 1.81
C PHE A 62 -10.72 -3.00 2.39
N THR A 63 -11.19 -2.09 3.23
CA THR A 63 -10.37 -1.09 3.94
C THR A 63 -9.26 -1.75 4.73
N HIS A 64 -9.57 -2.78 5.52
CA HIS A 64 -8.58 -3.49 6.33
C HIS A 64 -7.54 -4.20 5.45
N LEU A 65 -7.97 -4.76 4.31
CA LEU A 65 -7.06 -5.37 3.33
C LEU A 65 -6.16 -4.32 2.65
N SER A 66 -6.70 -3.16 2.26
CA SER A 66 -5.90 -2.08 1.64
C SER A 66 -4.91 -1.50 2.64
N TYR A 67 -5.33 -1.28 3.89
CA TYR A 67 -4.50 -0.74 4.96
C TYR A 67 -3.37 -1.70 5.34
N PHE A 68 -3.65 -3.01 5.37
CA PHE A 68 -2.62 -4.03 5.53
C PHE A 68 -1.64 -4.05 4.34
N GLY A 69 -2.13 -3.84 3.12
CA GLY A 69 -1.31 -3.65 1.92
C GLY A 69 -0.39 -2.44 2.02
N LEU A 70 -0.89 -1.31 2.54
CA LEU A 70 -0.09 -0.12 2.84
C LEU A 70 0.99 -0.40 3.88
N MET A 71 0.65 -1.09 4.97
CA MET A 71 1.62 -1.51 5.99
C MET A 71 2.75 -2.35 5.37
N ALA A 72 2.40 -3.36 4.57
CA ALA A 72 3.36 -4.25 3.91
C ALA A 72 4.23 -3.50 2.90
N TYR A 73 3.64 -2.58 2.14
CA TYR A 73 4.35 -1.70 1.22
C TYR A 73 5.39 -0.83 1.95
N LEU A 74 4.96 -0.08 2.98
CA LEU A 74 5.83 0.80 3.75
C LEU A 74 6.96 0.03 4.42
N PHE A 75 6.67 -1.14 5.00
CA PHE A 75 7.69 -2.03 5.54
C PHE A 75 8.76 -2.38 4.48
N ALA A 76 8.32 -2.85 3.31
CA ALA A 76 9.23 -3.18 2.22
C ALA A 76 10.05 -1.96 1.76
N SER A 77 9.42 -0.80 1.58
CA SER A 77 10.08 0.44 1.16
C SER A 77 11.10 0.94 2.17
N VAL A 78 10.83 0.83 3.47
CA VAL A 78 11.78 1.18 4.55
C VAL A 78 12.99 0.27 4.51
N ILE A 79 12.79 -1.05 4.46
CA ILE A 79 13.88 -2.03 4.38
C ILE A 79 14.72 -1.78 3.13
N TRP A 80 14.08 -1.59 1.98
CA TRP A 80 14.77 -1.35 0.70
C TRP A 80 15.53 -0.03 0.71
N GLY A 81 14.96 1.02 1.26
CA GLY A 81 15.65 2.30 1.40
C GLY A 81 16.86 2.23 2.35
N ILE A 82 16.76 1.48 3.45
CA ILE A 82 17.92 1.22 4.33
C ILE A 82 19.01 0.44 3.58
N LEU A 83 18.64 -0.61 2.85
CA LEU A 83 19.58 -1.42 2.07
C LEU A 83 20.26 -0.57 0.98
N TYR A 84 19.51 0.29 0.31
CA TYR A 84 20.03 1.27 -0.66
C TYR A 84 21.03 2.24 -0.03
N LEU A 85 20.71 2.80 1.14
CA LEU A 85 21.56 3.76 1.84
C LEU A 85 22.85 3.14 2.39
N ARG A 86 22.86 1.84 2.65
CA ARG A 86 24.05 1.07 3.06
C ARG A 86 25.03 0.84 1.91
N GLN A 87 24.60 0.98 0.66
CA GLN A 87 25.50 0.86 -0.48
C GLN A 87 26.41 2.10 -0.60
N PRO A 88 27.68 1.91 -1.01
CA PRO A 88 28.53 3.01 -1.45
C PRO A 88 27.86 3.84 -2.54
N GLU A 89 28.09 5.16 -2.57
CA GLU A 89 27.41 6.04 -3.54
C GLU A 89 27.67 5.65 -4.99
N SER A 90 28.87 5.16 -5.29
CA SER A 90 29.27 4.63 -6.60
C SER A 90 28.50 3.38 -7.03
N GLU A 91 27.96 2.61 -6.08
CA GLU A 91 27.32 1.31 -6.32
C GLU A 91 25.79 1.37 -6.25
N ARG A 92 25.23 2.49 -5.77
CA ARG A 92 23.78 2.68 -5.61
C ARG A 92 23.00 2.41 -6.89
N ALA A 93 23.51 2.78 -8.07
CA ALA A 93 22.83 2.54 -9.36
C ALA A 93 22.64 1.05 -9.72
N HIS A 94 23.22 0.14 -8.93
CA HIS A 94 23.19 -1.30 -9.13
C HIS A 94 22.69 -2.06 -7.89
N TRP A 95 22.16 -1.37 -6.87
CA TRP A 95 21.89 -1.97 -5.55
C TRP A 95 21.00 -3.21 -5.57
N ILE A 96 20.05 -3.30 -6.51
CA ILE A 96 19.15 -4.45 -6.65
C ILE A 96 19.58 -5.44 -7.74
N LYS A 97 20.54 -5.08 -8.61
CA LYS A 97 20.83 -5.84 -9.85
C LYS A 97 21.43 -7.22 -9.60
N ASN A 98 21.89 -7.48 -8.38
CA ASN A 98 22.38 -8.79 -7.95
C ASN A 98 21.24 -9.71 -7.44
N GLY A 99 20.01 -9.21 -7.30
CA GLY A 99 18.85 -9.94 -6.82
C GLY A 99 17.88 -10.37 -7.93
N SER A 100 16.90 -11.20 -7.57
CA SER A 100 15.82 -11.59 -8.49
C SER A 100 14.92 -10.40 -8.81
N SER A 101 14.65 -10.16 -10.10
CA SER A 101 13.73 -9.12 -10.57
C SER A 101 12.30 -9.28 -10.03
N TRP A 102 11.94 -10.49 -9.55
CA TRP A 102 10.64 -10.76 -8.93
C TRP A 102 10.35 -9.87 -7.73
N TRP A 103 11.36 -9.57 -6.92
CA TRP A 103 11.20 -8.68 -5.78
C TRP A 103 10.77 -7.29 -6.22
N GLY A 104 11.36 -6.82 -7.32
CA GLY A 104 10.97 -5.59 -7.99
C GLY A 104 9.51 -5.56 -8.40
N TYR A 105 9.03 -6.62 -9.03
CA TYR A 105 7.65 -6.73 -9.49
C TYR A 105 6.65 -6.82 -8.34
N LEU A 106 6.98 -7.53 -7.27
CA LEU A 106 6.12 -7.60 -6.09
C LEU A 106 6.01 -6.23 -5.42
N HIS A 107 7.12 -5.51 -5.29
CA HIS A 107 7.10 -4.18 -4.69
C HIS A 107 6.37 -3.16 -5.57
N TRP A 108 6.52 -3.28 -6.89
CA TRP A 108 5.73 -2.53 -7.85
C TRP A 108 4.21 -2.80 -7.69
N LEU A 109 3.81 -4.06 -7.53
CA LEU A 109 2.41 -4.43 -7.33
C LEU A 109 1.86 -3.83 -6.03
N LEU A 110 2.63 -3.89 -4.94
CA LEU A 110 2.29 -3.26 -3.66
C LEU A 110 2.17 -1.73 -3.76
N TYR A 111 3.08 -1.08 -4.49
CA TYR A 111 2.95 0.36 -4.75
C TYR A 111 1.65 0.67 -5.48
N SER A 112 1.31 -0.13 -6.50
CA SER A 112 0.12 0.09 -7.32
C SER A 112 -1.17 -0.12 -6.53
N THR A 113 -1.21 -1.08 -5.60
CA THR A 113 -2.34 -1.22 -4.66
C THR A 113 -2.44 0.01 -3.78
N VAL A 114 -1.33 0.51 -3.25
CA VAL A 114 -1.33 1.68 -2.35
C VAL A 114 -1.82 2.94 -3.06
N VAL A 115 -1.26 3.29 -4.22
CA VAL A 115 -1.64 4.54 -4.90
C VAL A 115 -3.01 4.47 -5.57
N THR A 116 -3.50 3.26 -5.90
CA THR A 116 -4.83 3.09 -6.48
C THR A 116 -5.89 3.02 -5.39
N TYR A 117 -5.77 2.10 -4.42
CA TYR A 117 -6.82 1.83 -3.45
C TYR A 117 -6.90 2.89 -2.35
N SER A 118 -5.76 3.38 -1.86
CA SER A 118 -5.75 4.38 -0.78
C SER A 118 -6.30 5.74 -1.23
N ALA A 119 -6.49 5.94 -2.54
CA ALA A 119 -7.24 7.08 -3.07
C ALA A 119 -8.77 6.84 -3.01
N PHE A 120 -9.21 5.61 -3.29
CA PHE A 120 -10.64 5.27 -3.35
C PHE A 120 -11.26 5.05 -1.97
N VAL A 121 -10.55 4.41 -1.05
CA VAL A 121 -11.06 4.07 0.29
C VAL A 121 -11.55 5.30 1.06
N PRO A 122 -10.78 6.40 1.16
CA PRO A 122 -11.24 7.63 1.81
C PRO A 122 -12.50 8.19 1.14
N ILE A 123 -12.53 8.23 -0.20
CA ILE A 123 -13.67 8.77 -0.93
C ILE A 123 -14.94 7.98 -0.60
N VAL A 124 -14.87 6.65 -0.70
CA VAL A 124 -16.04 5.81 -0.43
C VAL A 124 -16.49 5.96 1.01
N PHE A 125 -15.56 5.92 1.97
CA PHE A 125 -15.90 6.04 3.37
C PHE A 125 -16.55 7.39 3.69
N TRP A 126 -15.89 8.49 3.36
CA TRP A 126 -16.35 9.83 3.75
C TRP A 126 -17.60 10.28 3.00
N VAL A 127 -17.85 9.77 1.79
CA VAL A 127 -19.05 10.11 1.02
C VAL A 127 -20.24 9.24 1.41
N PHE A 128 -20.05 7.95 1.68
CA PHE A 128 -21.16 7.00 1.81
C PHE A 128 -21.31 6.37 3.20
N LEU A 129 -20.20 6.14 3.91
CA LEU A 129 -20.16 5.28 5.10
C LEU A 129 -19.92 6.03 6.42
N ALA A 130 -19.39 7.25 6.37
CA ALA A 130 -19.10 8.08 7.55
C ALA A 130 -20.38 8.67 8.16
N ARG A 131 -21.32 7.79 8.51
CA ARG A 131 -22.56 8.08 9.21
C ARG A 131 -22.32 7.99 10.70
N ASP A 132 -23.09 8.75 11.47
CA ASP A 132 -23.12 8.66 12.93
C ASP A 132 -21.77 8.87 13.64
N ILE A 133 -20.87 9.67 13.06
CA ILE A 133 -19.57 10.04 13.67
C ILE A 133 -19.74 10.56 15.12
N GLY A 134 -20.87 11.20 15.42
CA GLY A 134 -21.18 11.73 16.75
C GLY A 134 -21.37 10.67 17.85
N SER A 135 -21.52 9.39 17.52
CA SER A 135 -21.66 8.30 18.49
C SER A 135 -20.40 7.45 18.68
N TRP A 136 -19.30 7.78 17.98
CA TRP A 136 -18.07 7.00 18.05
C TRP A 136 -17.39 7.17 19.41
N THR A 137 -16.89 6.06 19.97
CA THR A 137 -15.96 6.14 21.10
C THR A 137 -14.62 6.74 20.63
N PRO A 138 -13.77 7.23 21.55
CA PRO A 138 -12.44 7.71 21.16
C PRO A 138 -11.60 6.67 20.41
N LEU A 139 -11.79 5.37 20.72
CA LEU A 139 -11.10 4.29 20.03
C LEU A 139 -11.66 4.10 18.61
N ASP A 140 -12.98 4.06 18.44
CA ASP A 140 -13.61 3.97 17.11
C ASP A 140 -13.18 5.14 16.24
N PHE A 141 -13.15 6.35 16.80
CA PHE A 141 -12.70 7.53 16.09
C PHE A 141 -11.24 7.38 15.65
N TYR A 142 -10.34 6.96 16.53
CA TYR A 142 -8.94 6.74 16.17
C TYR A 142 -8.80 5.70 15.06
N GLN A 143 -9.47 4.54 15.17
CA GLN A 143 -9.40 3.46 14.19
C GLN A 143 -9.94 3.91 12.82
N ASN A 144 -11.16 4.48 12.79
CA ASN A 144 -11.79 4.94 11.55
C ASN A 144 -10.99 6.06 10.88
N ILE A 145 -10.50 7.05 11.62
CA ILE A 145 -9.65 8.11 11.04
C ILE A 145 -8.35 7.51 10.48
N SER A 146 -7.73 6.59 11.20
CA SER A 146 -6.47 5.98 10.78
C SER A 146 -6.63 5.21 9.47
N GLU A 147 -7.67 4.40 9.34
CA GLU A 147 -7.89 3.55 8.16
C GLU A 147 -8.53 4.28 6.99
N HIS A 148 -9.33 5.32 7.24
CA HIS A 148 -10.11 5.99 6.18
C HIS A 148 -9.63 7.39 5.81
N ALA A 149 -8.85 8.07 6.65
CA ALA A 149 -8.24 9.35 6.29
C ALA A 149 -6.72 9.20 6.10
N MET A 150 -6.04 8.55 7.05
CA MET A 150 -4.59 8.47 7.01
C MET A 150 -4.06 7.49 5.95
N ASP A 151 -4.87 6.53 5.50
CA ASP A 151 -4.56 5.69 4.33
C ASP A 151 -4.33 6.55 3.08
N GLY A 152 -5.21 7.51 2.79
CA GLY A 152 -5.05 8.43 1.67
C GLY A 152 -3.88 9.39 1.84
N VAL A 153 -3.64 9.87 3.05
CA VAL A 153 -2.51 10.78 3.34
C VAL A 153 -1.17 10.06 3.18
N PHE A 154 -0.97 8.94 3.88
CA PHE A 154 0.30 8.21 3.89
C PHE A 154 0.50 7.38 2.62
N GLY A 155 -0.55 6.67 2.18
CA GLY A 155 -0.48 5.82 1.01
C GLY A 155 -0.47 6.58 -0.31
N THR A 156 -1.42 7.50 -0.51
CA THR A 156 -1.55 8.18 -1.81
C THR A 156 -0.76 9.49 -1.87
N ILE A 157 -0.97 10.41 -0.93
CA ILE A 157 -0.39 11.76 -1.04
C ILE A 157 1.12 11.72 -0.86
N VAL A 158 1.62 11.12 0.22
CA VAL A 158 3.06 11.11 0.50
C VAL A 158 3.81 10.36 -0.60
N GLU A 159 3.34 9.19 -1.01
CA GLU A 159 4.03 8.45 -2.08
C GLU A 159 3.96 9.16 -3.43
N LEU A 160 2.83 9.72 -3.85
CA LEU A 160 2.77 10.44 -5.14
C LEU A 160 3.61 11.73 -5.16
N VAL A 161 3.76 12.40 -4.02
CA VAL A 161 4.52 13.66 -3.92
C VAL A 161 6.01 13.41 -3.75
N PHE A 162 6.40 12.53 -2.82
CA PHE A 162 7.80 12.37 -2.45
C PHE A 162 8.49 11.25 -3.21
N ASN A 163 7.81 10.20 -3.67
CA ASN A 163 8.45 9.09 -4.37
C ASN A 163 8.79 9.46 -5.83
N ARG A 164 9.85 8.86 -6.38
CA ARG A 164 10.19 8.96 -7.81
C ARG A 164 9.56 7.87 -8.67
N HIS A 165 8.89 6.92 -8.03
CA HIS A 165 8.26 5.81 -8.69
C HIS A 165 7.07 6.26 -9.52
N TYR A 166 6.99 5.80 -10.78
CA TYR A 166 5.92 6.21 -11.68
C TYR A 166 4.71 5.31 -11.51
N LEU A 167 3.53 5.93 -11.56
CA LEU A 167 2.29 5.20 -11.78
C LEU A 167 2.19 4.82 -13.25
N GLU A 168 2.14 3.52 -13.53
CA GLU A 168 1.94 3.00 -14.88
C GLU A 168 0.48 2.50 -15.01
N PRO A 169 -0.33 3.00 -15.94
CA PRO A 169 -1.76 2.65 -15.97
C PRO A 169 -2.06 1.15 -16.08
N MET A 170 -1.21 0.37 -16.78
CA MET A 170 -1.37 -1.08 -16.86
C MET A 170 -1.30 -1.76 -15.50
N HIS A 171 -0.51 -1.18 -14.61
CA HIS A 171 -0.27 -1.65 -13.27
C HIS A 171 -1.48 -1.43 -12.36
N SER A 172 -2.11 -0.26 -12.45
CA SER A 172 -3.42 0.00 -11.82
C SER A 172 -4.54 -0.89 -12.38
N LEU A 173 -4.51 -1.26 -13.66
CA LEU A 173 -5.50 -2.18 -14.24
C LEU A 173 -5.41 -3.58 -13.63
N VAL A 174 -4.19 -4.12 -13.45
CA VAL A 174 -3.98 -5.42 -12.77
C VAL A 174 -4.55 -5.39 -11.36
N VAL A 175 -4.27 -4.30 -10.63
CA VAL A 175 -4.80 -4.06 -9.30
C VAL A 175 -6.33 -3.99 -9.32
N ALA A 176 -6.95 -3.23 -10.23
CA ALA A 176 -8.41 -3.17 -10.37
C ALA A 176 -9.06 -4.54 -10.67
N ILE A 177 -8.37 -5.43 -11.39
CA ILE A 177 -8.84 -6.81 -11.60
C ILE A 177 -8.80 -7.60 -10.28
N VAL A 178 -7.73 -7.47 -9.49
CA VAL A 178 -7.63 -8.10 -8.15
C VAL A 178 -8.75 -7.59 -7.23
N MET A 179 -9.03 -6.28 -7.25
CA MET A 179 -10.18 -5.71 -6.55
C MET A 179 -11.50 -6.33 -7.00
N THR A 180 -11.69 -6.54 -8.30
CA THR A 180 -12.92 -7.16 -8.82
C THR A 180 -13.09 -8.57 -8.28
N PHE A 181 -12.03 -9.37 -8.24
CA PHE A 181 -12.08 -10.69 -7.62
C PHE A 181 -12.34 -10.63 -6.11
N TYR A 182 -11.80 -9.63 -5.42
CA TYR A 182 -12.13 -9.40 -4.02
C TYR A 182 -13.61 -9.06 -3.83
N MET A 183 -14.19 -8.20 -4.67
CA MET A 183 -15.63 -7.92 -4.63
C MET A 183 -16.48 -9.16 -4.92
N LEU A 184 -15.99 -10.11 -5.72
CA LEU A 184 -16.69 -11.38 -5.92
C LEU A 184 -16.65 -12.28 -4.66
N LEU A 185 -15.64 -12.12 -3.80
CA LEU A 185 -15.54 -12.86 -2.55
C LEU A 185 -16.63 -12.45 -1.54
N THR A 186 -17.14 -11.22 -1.60
CA THR A 186 -18.22 -10.77 -0.71
C THR A 186 -19.51 -11.58 -0.91
N PHE A 187 -19.78 -12.09 -2.12
CA PHE A 187 -20.90 -13.01 -2.34
C PHE A 187 -20.73 -14.35 -1.61
N VAL A 188 -19.48 -14.83 -1.48
CA VAL A 188 -19.17 -16.04 -0.72
C VAL A 188 -19.34 -15.78 0.77
N ILE A 189 -18.86 -14.63 1.26
CA ILE A 189 -19.03 -14.19 2.65
C ILE A 189 -20.52 -14.09 2.98
N TYR A 190 -21.31 -13.43 2.13
CA TYR A 190 -22.76 -13.33 2.28
C TYR A 190 -23.45 -14.71 2.32
N ALA A 191 -23.04 -15.63 1.45
CA ALA A 191 -23.62 -16.98 1.43
C ALA A 191 -23.32 -17.80 2.71
N ILE A 192 -22.21 -17.51 3.40
CA ILE A 192 -21.79 -18.25 4.61
C ILE A 192 -22.31 -17.58 5.90
N TYR A 193 -22.21 -16.25 5.98
CA TYR A 193 -22.45 -15.49 7.20
C TYR A 193 -23.76 -14.70 7.20
N GLY A 194 -24.38 -14.51 6.03
CA GLY A 194 -25.61 -13.72 5.88
C GLY A 194 -25.41 -12.20 5.83
N ASP A 195 -24.15 -11.75 5.93
CA ASP A 195 -23.75 -10.35 5.94
C ASP A 195 -22.72 -10.05 4.82
N TRP A 196 -22.68 -8.79 4.37
CA TRP A 196 -21.82 -8.32 3.27
C TRP A 196 -20.41 -7.93 3.71
#